data_AF-A0AAU1JPT9-F1
#
_entry.id   AF-A0AAU1JPT9-F1
#
_cell.length_a   1.000
_cell.length_b   1.000
_cell.length_c   1.000
_cell.angle_alpha   90.00
_cell.angle_beta   90.00
_cell.angle_gamma   90.00
#
_symmetry.space_group_name_H-M   'P 1'
#
loop_
_entity.id
_entity.type
_entity.pdbx_description
1 polymer ?
#
loop_
_entity_poly.entity_id
_entity_poly.type
_entity_poly.pdbx_seq_one_letter_code
_entity_poly.pdbx_strand_id
1 'polypeptide(L)'
;MAGNVNTSVDTSGMKIAQGSFQTALDEVNATYTQMQSQIDTLRSNWSGDAATTFQGAMDTWLSDFGTVKQQLELMLQKLQANTGSYDTTHQATSDTATQLHKSMTTPLPGF
;
A
#
# COMPACT_ATOMS: atom_id res chain seq x y z
N MET A 1 11.74 -33.29 19.62
CA MET A 1 11.99 -31.83 19.64
C MET A 1 12.24 -31.38 18.21
N ALA A 2 11.21 -30.89 17.52
CA ALA A 2 11.33 -30.37 16.16
C ALA A 2 11.41 -28.84 16.25
N GLY A 3 12.59 -28.29 15.97
CA GLY A 3 12.90 -26.87 16.16
C GLY A 3 12.33 -25.98 15.05
N ASN A 4 11.50 -25.02 15.46
CA ASN A 4 11.50 -23.57 15.20
C ASN A 4 12.42 -22.91 14.13
N VAL A 5 12.75 -23.52 12.99
CA VAL A 5 13.66 -22.88 12.01
C VAL A 5 12.98 -21.90 11.02
N ASN A 6 11.65 -21.87 10.88
CA ASN A 6 11.01 -21.03 9.85
C ASN A 6 10.64 -19.59 10.27
N THR A 7 10.41 -19.30 11.55
CA THR A 7 9.83 -18.03 11.99
C THR A 7 10.83 -16.86 12.07
N SER A 8 12.11 -17.13 12.29
CA SER A 8 13.17 -16.09 12.33
C SER A 8 13.49 -15.54 10.94
N VAL A 9 13.44 -16.39 9.91
CA VAL A 9 13.61 -16.00 8.50
C VAL A 9 12.42 -15.17 8.03
N ASP A 10 11.20 -15.54 8.45
CA ASP A 10 9.96 -14.86 8.10
C ASP A 10 9.89 -13.42 8.63
N THR A 11 10.26 -13.21 9.90
CA THR A 11 10.30 -11.87 10.53
C THR A 11 11.35 -10.95 9.94
N SER A 12 12.54 -11.47 9.61
CA SER A 12 13.58 -10.69 8.93
C SER A 12 13.16 -10.28 7.51
N GLY A 13 12.54 -11.20 6.76
CA GLY A 13 11.97 -10.91 5.44
C GLY A 13 10.85 -9.86 5.49
N MET A 14 9.96 -9.95 6.49
CA MET A 14 8.91 -8.95 6.70
C MET A 14 9.47 -7.56 7.06
N LYS A 15 10.52 -7.47 7.89
CA LYS A 15 11.18 -6.18 8.21
C LYS A 15 11.84 -5.55 6.98
N ILE A 16 12.45 -6.36 6.11
CA ILE A 16 12.99 -5.87 4.82
C ILE A 16 11.85 -5.38 3.92
N ALA A 17 10.79 -6.17 3.77
CA ALA A 17 9.63 -5.79 2.97
C ALA A 17 8.98 -4.49 3.46
N GLN A 18 8.86 -4.29 4.77
CA GLN A 18 8.38 -3.02 5.35
C GLN A 18 9.20 -1.82 4.89
N GLY A 19 10.54 -1.94 4.87
CA GLY A 19 11.40 -0.89 4.33
C GLY A 19 11.07 -0.57 2.88
N SER A 20 10.92 -1.59 2.03
CA SER A 20 10.52 -1.40 0.62
C SER A 20 9.14 -0.76 0.47
N PHE A 21 8.15 -1.18 1.27
CA PHE A 21 6.80 -0.60 1.25
C PHE A 21 6.78 0.84 1.75
N GLN A 22 7.59 1.18 2.77
CA GLN A 22 7.74 2.55 3.25
C GLN A 22 8.35 3.43 2.16
N THR A 23 9.45 3.01 1.54
CA THR A 23 10.07 3.76 0.43
C THR A 23 9.09 3.97 -0.73
N ALA A 24 8.38 2.92 -1.15
CA ALA A 24 7.40 3.02 -2.21
C ALA A 24 6.26 3.98 -1.86
N LEU A 25 5.79 3.97 -0.61
CA LEU A 25 4.76 4.89 -0.14
C LEU A 25 5.26 6.35 -0.15
N ASP A 26 6.49 6.59 0.27
CA ASP A 26 7.09 7.93 0.26
C ASP A 26 7.22 8.46 -1.17
N GLU A 27 7.68 7.63 -2.12
CA GLU A 27 7.77 7.96 -3.54
C GLU A 27 6.40 8.25 -4.18
N VAL A 28 5.39 7.42 -3.87
CA VAL A 28 4.01 7.60 -4.33
C VAL A 28 3.42 8.89 -3.77
N ASN A 29 3.66 9.21 -2.49
CA ASN A 29 3.22 10.47 -1.88
C ASN A 29 3.84 11.70 -2.55
N ALA A 30 5.16 11.65 -2.81
CA ALA A 30 5.86 12.72 -3.50
C ALA A 30 5.32 12.91 -4.93
N THR A 31 5.16 11.81 -5.67
CA THR A 31 4.66 11.81 -7.04
C THR A 31 3.23 12.33 -7.12
N TYR A 32 2.35 11.88 -6.22
CA TYR A 32 0.96 12.36 -6.13
C TYR A 32 0.91 13.88 -5.93
N THR A 33 1.67 14.39 -4.97
CA THR A 33 1.72 15.83 -4.65
C THR A 33 2.24 16.64 -5.84
N GLN A 34 3.29 16.15 -6.50
CA GLN A 34 3.87 16.79 -7.68
C GLN A 34 2.87 16.86 -8.84
N MET A 35 2.16 15.76 -9.09
CA MET A 35 1.21 15.67 -10.20
C MET A 35 -0.04 16.49 -9.94
N GLN A 36 -0.56 16.51 -8.71
CA GLN A 36 -1.63 17.40 -8.30
C GLN A 36 -1.28 18.86 -8.61
N SER A 37 -0.07 19.32 -8.22
CA SER A 37 0.39 20.68 -8.49
C SER A 37 0.49 21.00 -9.98
N GLN A 38 0.94 20.06 -10.80
CA GLN A 38 0.99 20.22 -12.26
C GLN A 38 -0.41 20.31 -12.87
N ILE A 39 -1.34 19.47 -12.41
CA ILE A 39 -2.74 19.49 -12.85
C ILE A 39 -3.39 20.83 -12.49
N ASP A 40 -3.19 21.34 -11.28
CA ASP A 40 -3.73 22.63 -10.85
C ASP A 40 -3.17 23.79 -11.68
N THR A 41 -1.86 23.75 -11.97
CA THR A 41 -1.22 24.74 -12.86
C THR A 41 -1.80 24.68 -14.27
N LEU A 42 -1.97 23.47 -14.81
CA LEU A 42 -2.54 23.26 -16.14
C LEU A 42 -4.00 23.75 -16.20
N ARG A 43 -4.80 23.45 -15.19
CA ARG A 43 -6.19 23.94 -15.05
C ARG A 43 -6.29 25.46 -15.05
N SER A 44 -5.37 26.12 -14.36
CA SER A 44 -5.36 27.59 -14.31
C SER A 44 -5.04 28.25 -15.65
N ASN A 45 -4.35 27.56 -16.55
CA ASN A 45 -3.86 28.11 -17.81
C ASN A 45 -4.54 27.54 -19.06
N TRP A 46 -5.31 26.46 -18.93
CA TRP A 46 -5.96 25.77 -20.03
C TRP A 46 -7.48 25.75 -19.88
N SER A 47 -8.15 26.49 -20.77
CA SER A 47 -9.62 26.62 -20.81
C SER A 47 -10.19 26.27 -22.19
N GLY A 48 -11.48 25.94 -22.24
CA GLY A 48 -12.23 25.59 -23.45
C GLY A 48 -12.73 24.13 -23.42
N ASP A 49 -13.53 23.75 -24.42
CA ASP A 49 -14.22 22.44 -24.45
C ASP A 49 -13.26 21.23 -24.34
N ALA A 50 -12.08 21.34 -24.98
CA ALA A 50 -11.03 20.32 -24.89
C ALA A 50 -10.43 20.24 -23.47
N ALA A 51 -10.29 21.38 -22.78
CA ALA A 51 -9.79 21.42 -21.42
C ALA A 51 -10.77 20.73 -20.45
N THR A 52 -12.09 20.93 -20.61
CA THR A 52 -13.10 20.27 -19.78
C THR A 52 -13.02 18.73 -19.87
N THR A 53 -12.80 18.20 -21.07
CA THR A 53 -12.66 16.74 -21.27
C THR A 53 -11.41 16.21 -20.56
N PHE A 54 -10.29 16.92 -20.69
CA PHE A 54 -9.03 16.51 -20.06
C PHE A 54 -9.02 16.72 -18.54
N GLN A 55 -9.72 17.74 -18.03
CA GLN A 55 -9.88 17.98 -16.60
C GLN A 55 -10.55 16.80 -15.91
N GLY A 56 -11.59 16.22 -16.52
CA GLY A 56 -12.24 15.02 -16.00
C GLY A 56 -11.30 13.81 -15.98
N ALA A 57 -10.50 13.61 -17.04
CA ALA A 57 -9.49 12.55 -17.06
C ALA A 57 -8.41 12.75 -15.98
N MET A 58 -8.00 13.99 -15.70
CA MET A 58 -7.06 14.33 -14.63
C MET A 58 -7.62 14.03 -13.24
N ASP A 59 -8.90 14.34 -12.98
CA ASP A 59 -9.57 14.02 -11.71
C ASP A 59 -9.63 12.50 -11.50
N THR A 60 -10.05 11.76 -12.53
CA THR A 60 -10.08 10.29 -12.46
C THR A 60 -8.69 9.72 -12.19
N TRP A 61 -7.67 10.20 -12.91
CA TRP A 61 -6.30 9.74 -12.71
C TRP A 61 -5.79 10.02 -11.28
N LEU A 62 -6.06 11.21 -10.72
CA LEU A 62 -5.72 11.54 -9.33
C LEU A 62 -6.46 10.65 -8.32
N SER A 63 -7.74 10.36 -8.56
CA SER A 63 -8.54 9.46 -7.72
C SER A 63 -7.97 8.04 -7.72
N ASP A 64 -7.63 7.51 -8.90
CA ASP A 64 -7.05 6.17 -9.05
C ASP A 64 -5.68 6.10 -8.36
N PHE A 65 -4.85 7.13 -8.53
CA PHE A 65 -3.55 7.21 -7.86
C PHE A 65 -3.69 7.27 -6.34
N GLY A 66 -4.67 8.03 -5.84
CA GLY A 66 -5.01 8.08 -4.42
C GLY A 66 -5.44 6.71 -3.87
N THR A 67 -6.15 5.92 -4.67
CA THR A 67 -6.52 4.54 -4.30
C THR A 67 -5.28 3.65 -4.16
N VAL A 68 -4.34 3.71 -5.11
CA VAL A 68 -3.07 2.96 -5.02
C VAL A 68 -2.29 3.32 -3.75
N LYS A 69 -2.19 4.61 -3.43
CA LYS A 69 -1.58 5.09 -2.20
C LYS A 69 -2.23 4.47 -0.96
N GLN A 70 -3.57 4.51 -0.86
CA GLN A 70 -4.29 3.92 0.28
C GLN A 70 -4.04 2.42 0.44
N GLN A 71 -3.94 1.68 -0.66
CA GLN A 71 -3.64 0.24 -0.61
C GLN A 71 -2.20 -0.02 -0.12
N LEU A 72 -1.23 0.80 -0.52
CA LEU A 72 0.14 0.71 -0.01
C LEU A 72 0.23 1.01 1.49
N GLU A 73 -0.48 2.04 1.96
CA GLU A 73 -0.59 2.36 3.39
C GLU A 73 -1.17 1.19 4.19
N LEU A 74 -2.25 0.59 3.69
CA LEU A 74 -2.91 -0.56 4.32
C LEU A 74 -1.99 -1.80 4.36
N MET A 75 -1.22 -2.05 3.30
CA MET A 75 -0.24 -3.14 3.29
C MET A 75 0.88 -2.91 4.31
N LEU A 76 1.41 -1.70 4.39
CA LEU A 76 2.44 -1.35 5.37
C LEU A 76 1.91 -1.50 6.80
N GLN A 77 0.70 -1.03 7.08
CA GLN A 77 0.06 -1.17 8.39
C GLN A 77 -0.11 -2.65 8.79
N LYS A 78 -0.58 -3.50 7.86
CA LYS A 78 -0.73 -4.94 8.10
C LYS A 78 0.63 -5.61 8.34
N LEU A 79 1.65 -5.24 7.59
CA LEU A 79 3.01 -5.75 7.80
C LEU A 79 3.51 -5.36 9.20
N GLN A 80 3.36 -4.10 9.61
CA GLN A 80 3.80 -3.60 10.92
C GLN A 80 3.06 -4.28 12.08
N ALA A 81 1.74 -4.45 11.95
CA ALA A 81 0.92 -5.14 12.96
C ALA A 81 1.37 -6.60 13.15
N ASN A 82 1.72 -7.28 12.06
CA ASN A 82 2.23 -8.65 12.12
C ASN A 82 3.62 -8.70 12.76
N THR A 83 4.59 -7.88 12.32
CA THR A 83 5.94 -7.93 12.91
C THR A 83 5.98 -7.49 14.37
N GLY A 84 5.19 -6.48 14.76
CA GLY A 84 5.09 -6.04 16.16
C GLY A 84 4.48 -7.10 17.07
N SER A 85 3.51 -7.87 16.57
CA SER A 85 2.95 -9.02 17.30
C SER A 85 3.93 -10.18 17.45
N TYR A 86 4.81 -10.42 16.45
CA TYR A 86 5.85 -11.45 16.51
C TYR A 86 6.93 -11.15 17.57
N ASP A 87 7.37 -9.90 17.68
CA ASP A 87 8.35 -9.49 18.72
C ASP A 87 7.74 -9.60 20.14
N THR A 88 6.41 -9.52 20.27
CA THR A 88 5.72 -9.58 21.58
C THR A 88 5.23 -11.00 21.96
N THR A 89 4.93 -11.86 20.97
CA THR A 89 4.20 -13.11 21.21
C THR A 89 4.79 -14.27 20.42
N HIS A 90 5.83 -14.92 20.96
CA HIS A 90 6.44 -16.12 20.38
C HIS A 90 5.57 -17.41 20.45
N GLN A 91 4.32 -17.34 20.92
CA GLN A 91 3.47 -18.52 21.14
C GLN A 91 2.15 -18.57 20.34
N ALA A 92 1.70 -17.47 19.70
CA ALA A 92 0.36 -17.36 19.07
C ALA A 92 0.39 -17.29 17.51
N THR A 93 1.53 -17.58 16.92
CA THR A 93 1.93 -17.11 15.58
C THR A 93 1.35 -17.91 14.40
N SER A 94 1.12 -19.21 14.55
CA SER A 94 0.67 -20.08 13.43
C SER A 94 -0.72 -19.67 12.92
N ASP A 95 -1.60 -19.22 13.81
CA ASP A 95 -3.00 -18.95 13.46
C ASP A 95 -3.15 -17.61 12.72
N THR A 96 -2.32 -16.62 13.07
CA THR A 96 -2.39 -15.27 12.47
C THR A 96 -1.81 -15.23 11.07
N ALA A 97 -0.65 -15.87 10.83
CA ALA A 97 -0.08 -15.98 9.48
C ALA A 97 -1.02 -16.74 8.53
N THR A 98 -1.65 -17.79 9.04
CA THR A 98 -2.67 -18.56 8.30
C THR A 98 -3.91 -17.71 8.00
N GLN A 99 -4.33 -16.83 8.91
CA GLN A 99 -5.44 -15.89 8.67
C GLN A 99 -5.08 -14.80 7.66
N LEU A 100 -3.87 -14.26 7.69
CA LEU A 100 -3.41 -13.28 6.70
C LEU A 100 -3.40 -13.89 5.29
N HIS A 101 -2.80 -15.07 5.14
CA HIS A 101 -2.77 -15.78 3.87
C HIS A 101 -4.19 -16.03 3.34
N LYS A 102 -5.13 -16.45 4.20
CA LYS A 102 -6.55 -16.60 3.84
C LYS A 102 -7.19 -15.28 3.42
N SER A 103 -6.90 -14.18 4.12
CA SER A 103 -7.45 -12.86 3.78
C SER A 103 -6.91 -12.29 2.45
N MET A 104 -5.70 -12.71 2.05
CA MET A 104 -5.07 -12.31 0.78
C MET A 104 -5.43 -13.24 -0.38
N THR A 105 -5.81 -14.49 -0.11
CA THR A 105 -6.22 -15.49 -1.12
C THR A 105 -7.73 -15.57 -1.32
N THR A 106 -8.53 -14.94 -0.46
CA THR A 106 -9.96 -14.75 -0.70
C THR A 106 -10.12 -13.67 -1.78
N PRO A 107 -10.69 -13.97 -2.96
CA PRO A 107 -10.99 -12.95 -3.95
C PRO A 107 -11.90 -11.90 -3.31
N LEU A 108 -11.61 -10.62 -3.55
CA LEU A 108 -12.44 -9.53 -3.08
C LEU A 108 -13.89 -9.77 -3.54
N PRO A 109 -14.89 -9.76 -2.63
CA PRO A 109 -16.29 -9.86 -3.03
C PRO A 109 -16.62 -8.68 -3.94
N GLY A 110 -16.81 -8.93 -5.23
CA GLY A 110 -17.08 -7.89 -6.22
C GLY A 110 -16.37 -8.03 -7.57
N PHE A 111 -15.58 -9.08 -7.80
CA PHE A 111 -15.12 -9.50 -9.12
C PHE A 111 -15.55 -10.93 -9.42
#